data_AF-A0A1C6XM54-F1
#
_entry.id   AF-A0A1C6XM54-F1
#
_cell.length_a   1.000
_cell.length_b   1.000
_cell.length_c   1.000
_cell.angle_alpha   90.00
_cell.angle_beta   90.00
_cell.angle_gamma   90.00
#
_symmetry.space_group_name_H-M   'P 1'
#
loop_
_entity.id
_entity.type
_entity.pdbx_description
1 polymer ?
#
loop_
_entity_poly.entity_id
_entity_poly.type
_entity_poly.pdbx_seq_one_letter_code
_entity_poly.pdbx_strand_id
1 'polypeptide(L)'
;MSGLPGALPSNESTNRIAIYGILIYKYNSSQPIFLSASVDLSSFPFFHRSSLKEHIFFHSRLVCSRTQKGNREVIELESGIGHLHIYTNKETDISVLVLTTKSYPMRIAFGLIDNAQRLFQQNCRGRYEHVISDLSEGALFTSELNELLKKYQNPSEADRLSRVQKDLDEVRDVMLKNIEDLLQRGEKLDDLMKKSQDLSNSSYQFYRQAKKNNQCCKLY
;
A
#
# COMPACT_ATOMS: atom_id res chain seq x y z
N MET A 1 -7.77 -18.70 31.00
CA MET A 1 -8.60 -17.65 30.39
C MET A 1 -7.69 -16.59 29.80
N SER A 2 -7.27 -16.79 28.55
CA SER A 2 -6.34 -15.92 27.82
C SER A 2 -7.15 -14.93 26.98
N GLY A 3 -7.04 -13.64 27.31
CA GLY A 3 -7.64 -12.57 26.52
C GLY A 3 -7.03 -12.53 25.12
N LEU A 4 -7.86 -12.62 24.09
CA LEU A 4 -7.49 -12.38 22.70
C LEU A 4 -7.21 -10.87 22.51
N PRO A 5 -6.03 -10.46 22.01
CA PRO A 5 -5.76 -9.06 21.73
C PRO A 5 -6.43 -8.70 20.39
N GLY A 6 -7.66 -8.17 20.48
CA GLY A 6 -8.54 -7.86 19.34
C GLY A 6 -8.42 -6.44 18.79
N ALA A 7 -7.39 -5.66 19.17
CA ALA A 7 -7.16 -4.33 18.61
C ALA A 7 -6.07 -4.38 17.54
N LEU A 8 -6.35 -3.81 16.36
CA LEU A 8 -5.26 -3.32 15.50
C LEU A 8 -4.50 -2.28 16.34
N PRO A 9 -3.17 -2.32 16.41
CA PRO A 9 -2.44 -1.26 17.09
C PRO A 9 -2.80 0.05 16.42
N SER A 10 -3.46 0.94 17.16
CA SER A 10 -3.71 2.29 16.72
C SER A 10 -2.35 2.98 16.62
N ASN A 11 -1.92 3.30 15.41
CA ASN A 11 -0.71 4.09 15.15
C ASN A 11 -0.75 5.47 15.84
N GLU A 12 -1.87 5.88 16.44
CA GLU A 12 -1.98 7.09 17.26
C GLU A 12 -1.10 7.04 18.53
N SER A 13 -0.69 5.87 19.01
CA SER A 13 0.13 5.73 20.23
C SER A 13 1.63 5.60 19.98
N THR A 14 2.08 5.51 18.72
CA THR A 14 3.51 5.45 18.37
C THR A 14 3.78 6.41 17.22
N ASN A 15 4.58 7.45 17.43
CA ASN A 15 5.05 8.40 16.40
C ASN A 15 6.08 7.73 15.45
N ARG A 16 5.77 6.50 15.03
CA ARG A 16 6.65 5.65 14.27
C ARG A 16 6.62 6.09 12.81
N ILE A 17 7.79 6.11 12.21
CA ILE A 17 7.98 6.39 10.80
C ILE A 17 8.43 5.09 10.15
N ALA A 18 7.56 4.51 9.32
CA ALA A 18 7.85 3.21 8.67
C ALA A 18 7.10 3.07 7.34
N ILE A 19 7.64 2.19 6.49
CA ILE A 19 6.97 1.67 5.30
C ILE A 19 6.51 0.24 5.62
N TYR A 20 5.24 -0.08 5.38
CA TYR A 20 4.70 -1.41 5.61
C TYR A 20 4.75 -2.29 4.36
N GLY A 21 4.73 -1.70 3.17
CA GLY A 21 4.91 -2.47 1.95
C GLY A 21 4.95 -1.61 0.70
N ILE A 22 5.46 -2.22 -0.36
CA ILE A 22 5.49 -1.72 -1.72
C ILE A 22 4.89 -2.78 -2.64
N LEU A 23 3.98 -2.37 -3.52
CA LEU A 23 3.24 -3.26 -4.41
C LEU A 23 3.27 -2.70 -5.83
N ILE A 24 3.34 -3.61 -6.80
CA ILE A 24 3.30 -3.31 -8.23
C ILE A 24 2.12 -4.06 -8.85
N TYR A 25 1.26 -3.32 -9.54
CA TYR A 25 0.15 -3.86 -10.31
C TYR A 25 0.27 -3.43 -11.77
N LYS A 26 -0.21 -4.29 -12.67
CA LYS A 26 -0.61 -3.85 -14.00
C LYS A 26 -1.98 -3.19 -13.89
N TYR A 27 -2.05 -1.92 -14.22
CA TYR A 27 -3.25 -1.09 -14.14
C TYR A 27 -4.37 -1.65 -15.02
N ASN A 28 -5.56 -1.71 -14.44
CA ASN A 28 -6.82 -1.99 -15.11
C ASN A 28 -7.94 -1.39 -14.25
N SER A 29 -8.86 -0.63 -14.83
CA SER A 29 -9.91 0.08 -14.10
C SER A 29 -10.93 -0.84 -13.42
N SER A 30 -11.03 -2.09 -13.87
CA SER A 30 -11.97 -3.08 -13.34
C SER A 30 -11.26 -4.04 -12.38
N GLN A 31 -10.15 -4.62 -12.82
CA GLN A 31 -9.40 -5.60 -12.05
C GLN A 31 -7.90 -5.42 -12.30
N PRO A 32 -7.22 -4.58 -11.50
CA PRO A 32 -5.76 -4.48 -11.54
C PRO A 32 -5.14 -5.85 -11.35
N ILE A 33 -4.09 -6.16 -12.11
CA ILE A 33 -3.43 -7.45 -12.07
C ILE A 33 -2.19 -7.35 -11.18
N PHE A 34 -2.11 -8.18 -10.16
CA PHE A 34 -0.97 -8.22 -9.25
C PHE A 34 0.28 -8.74 -9.97
N LEU A 35 1.39 -8.02 -9.84
CA LEU A 35 2.67 -8.41 -10.44
C LEU A 35 3.73 -8.73 -9.38
N SER A 36 3.85 -7.91 -8.34
CA SER A 36 4.88 -8.08 -7.32
C SER A 36 4.59 -7.29 -6.06
N ALA A 37 5.12 -7.75 -4.92
CA ALA A 37 5.08 -6.99 -3.68
C ALA A 37 6.26 -7.35 -2.78
N SER A 38 6.58 -6.41 -1.89
CA SER A 38 7.38 -6.63 -0.69
C SER A 38 6.66 -6.00 0.48
N VAL A 39 6.53 -6.72 1.59
CA VAL A 39 5.77 -6.28 2.77
C VAL A 39 6.59 -6.56 4.03
N ASP A 40 6.71 -5.55 4.90
CA ASP A 40 7.34 -5.65 6.21
C ASP A 40 6.32 -5.37 7.32
N LEU A 41 5.88 -6.44 7.98
CA LEU A 41 4.98 -6.40 9.13
C LEU A 41 5.67 -6.92 10.41
N SER A 42 7.01 -6.94 10.43
CA SER A 42 7.81 -7.46 11.54
C SER A 42 7.49 -6.79 12.88
N SER A 43 7.05 -5.54 12.83
CA SER A 43 6.64 -4.76 14.00
C SER A 43 5.26 -5.07 14.56
N PHE A 44 4.44 -5.82 13.83
CA PHE A 44 3.13 -6.23 14.33
C PHE A 44 3.24 -7.61 14.99
N PRO A 45 2.35 -7.93 15.94
CA PRO A 45 2.26 -9.28 16.50
C PRO A 45 2.08 -10.33 15.40
N PHE A 46 2.81 -11.44 15.50
CA PHE A 46 2.86 -12.49 14.47
C PHE A 46 1.47 -12.92 13.98
N PHE A 47 0.53 -13.14 14.89
CA PHE A 47 -0.84 -13.59 14.58
C PHE A 47 -1.69 -12.57 13.80
N HIS A 48 -1.31 -11.29 13.78
CA HIS A 48 -2.03 -10.26 13.04
C HIS A 48 -1.45 -10.03 11.64
N ARG A 49 -0.21 -10.47 11.38
CA ARG A 49 0.52 -10.15 10.15
C ARG A 49 -0.17 -10.68 8.91
N SER A 50 -0.72 -11.90 8.94
CA SER A 50 -1.43 -12.48 7.79
C SER A 50 -2.63 -11.62 7.41
N SER A 51 -3.47 -11.28 8.39
CA SER A 51 -4.66 -10.47 8.12
C SER A 51 -4.31 -9.06 7.67
N LEU A 52 -3.32 -8.43 8.29
CA LEU A 52 -2.81 -7.14 7.85
C LEU A 52 -2.32 -7.19 6.40
N LYS A 53 -1.56 -8.22 6.02
CA LYS A 53 -1.09 -8.40 4.65
C LYS A 53 -2.26 -8.48 3.66
N GLU A 54 -3.27 -9.29 3.94
CA GLU A 54 -4.47 -9.39 3.10
C GLU A 54 -5.19 -8.03 2.96
N HIS A 55 -5.29 -7.24 4.04
CA HIS A 55 -5.81 -5.87 3.97
C HIS A 55 -4.95 -4.95 3.12
N ILE A 56 -3.62 -5.05 3.19
CA ILE A 56 -2.73 -4.26 2.35
C ILE A 56 -3.01 -4.55 0.87
N PHE A 57 -3.14 -5.83 0.50
CA PHE A 57 -3.41 -6.23 -0.89
C PHE A 57 -4.79 -5.74 -1.35
N PHE A 58 -5.83 -5.93 -0.54
CA PHE A 58 -7.17 -5.43 -0.86
C PHE A 58 -7.21 -3.92 -1.08
N HIS A 59 -6.69 -3.14 -0.13
CA HIS A 59 -6.70 -1.67 -0.25
C HIS A 59 -5.83 -1.22 -1.41
N SER A 60 -4.67 -1.85 -1.63
CA SER A 60 -3.81 -1.51 -2.77
C SER A 60 -4.50 -1.78 -4.10
N ARG A 61 -5.18 -2.91 -4.25
CA ARG A 61 -5.92 -3.23 -5.48
C ARG A 61 -7.10 -2.28 -5.69
N LEU A 62 -7.85 -1.97 -4.63
CA LEU A 62 -8.95 -0.99 -4.70
C LEU A 62 -8.44 0.39 -5.11
N VAL A 63 -7.37 0.89 -4.49
CA VAL A 63 -6.79 2.18 -4.86
C VAL A 63 -6.29 2.16 -6.31
N CYS A 64 -5.58 1.10 -6.71
CA CYS A 64 -5.09 0.96 -8.08
C CYS A 64 -6.21 0.99 -9.14
N SER A 65 -7.40 0.44 -8.86
CA SER A 65 -8.50 0.45 -9.83
C SER A 65 -9.20 1.81 -9.95
N ARG A 66 -9.04 2.67 -8.94
CA ARG A 66 -9.69 3.99 -8.84
C ARG A 66 -8.77 5.16 -9.19
N THR A 67 -7.46 4.96 -9.19
CA THR A 67 -6.47 5.97 -9.58
C THR A 67 -6.28 5.97 -11.09
N GLN A 68 -6.53 7.11 -11.74
CA GLN A 68 -6.35 7.24 -13.19
C GLN A 68 -4.86 7.26 -13.56
N LYS A 69 -4.56 6.82 -14.78
CA LYS A 69 -3.20 6.91 -15.33
C LYS A 69 -2.68 8.34 -15.35
N GLY A 70 -1.42 8.50 -14.97
CA GLY A 70 -0.74 9.78 -14.85
C GLY A 70 -0.92 10.46 -13.49
N ASN A 71 -1.84 10.00 -12.65
CA ASN A 71 -2.08 10.63 -11.36
C ASN A 71 -1.14 10.11 -10.27
N ARG A 72 -0.71 11.05 -9.43
CA ARG A 72 -0.11 10.78 -8.12
C ARG A 72 -1.14 11.07 -7.05
N GLU A 73 -1.42 10.10 -6.21
CA GLU A 73 -2.43 10.25 -5.16
C GLU A 73 -1.93 9.67 -3.83
N VAL A 74 -2.45 10.22 -2.74
CA VAL A 74 -2.27 9.68 -1.39
C VAL A 74 -3.65 9.43 -0.80
N ILE A 75 -3.89 8.18 -0.44
CA ILE A 75 -5.15 7.73 0.12
C ILE A 75 -4.96 7.46 1.60
N GLU A 76 -5.67 8.22 2.44
CA GLU A 76 -5.77 7.96 3.86
C GLU A 76 -6.70 6.77 4.11
N LEU A 77 -6.16 5.70 4.71
CA LEU A 77 -6.94 4.51 5.05
C LEU A 77 -7.64 4.69 6.40
N GLU A 78 -8.83 4.09 6.54
CA GLU A 78 -9.59 4.09 7.79
C GLU A 78 -8.78 3.49 8.96
N SER A 79 -9.21 3.83 10.19
CA SER A 79 -8.67 3.26 11.44
C SER A 79 -7.18 3.53 11.68
N GLY A 80 -6.60 4.53 11.01
CA GLY A 80 -5.22 4.96 11.25
C GLY A 80 -4.15 4.00 10.73
N ILE A 81 -4.50 3.08 9.82
CA ILE A 81 -3.56 2.11 9.24
C ILE A 81 -2.38 2.82 8.59
N GLY A 82 -2.63 3.94 7.92
CA GLY A 82 -1.59 4.77 7.32
C GLY A 82 -2.04 5.48 6.05
N HIS A 83 -1.04 5.92 5.29
CA HIS A 83 -1.22 6.54 3.98
C HIS A 83 -0.71 5.62 2.89
N LEU A 84 -1.55 5.39 1.89
CA LEU A 84 -1.22 4.63 0.71
C LEU A 84 -0.91 5.62 -0.42
N HIS A 85 0.37 5.70 -0.79
CA HIS A 85 0.86 6.57 -1.87
C HIS A 85 0.85 5.76 -3.16
N ILE A 86 0.33 6.31 -4.25
CA ILE A 86 0.25 5.64 -5.54
C ILE A 86 0.69 6.59 -6.66
N TYR A 87 1.43 6.03 -7.62
CA TYR A 87 1.56 6.60 -8.95
C TYR A 87 1.23 5.53 -9.98
N THR A 88 0.22 5.81 -10.81
CA THR A 88 -0.07 5.03 -12.01
C THR A 88 0.59 5.70 -13.19
N ASN A 89 1.55 5.00 -13.80
CA ASN A 89 2.32 5.55 -14.91
C ASN A 89 1.39 5.92 -16.09
N LYS A 90 1.70 7.02 -16.76
CA LYS A 90 0.89 7.53 -17.88
C LYS A 90 1.07 6.70 -19.16
N GLU A 91 2.30 6.31 -19.44
CA GLU A 91 2.71 5.67 -20.70
C GLU A 91 2.65 4.15 -20.60
N THR A 92 2.91 3.62 -19.40
CA THR A 92 2.87 2.18 -19.14
C THR A 92 1.68 1.83 -18.27
N ASP A 93 1.15 0.62 -18.42
CA ASP A 93 0.09 0.09 -17.56
C ASP A 93 0.63 -0.29 -16.16
N ILE A 94 1.61 0.41 -15.60
CA ILE A 94 2.20 0.05 -14.30
C ILE A 94 1.77 1.03 -13.23
N SER A 95 1.20 0.50 -12.15
CA SER A 95 0.93 1.23 -10.91
C SER A 95 1.85 0.73 -9.82
N VAL A 96 2.49 1.65 -9.11
CA VAL A 96 3.29 1.34 -7.94
C VAL A 96 2.67 2.04 -6.74
N LEU A 97 2.50 1.27 -5.67
CA LEU A 97 1.86 1.68 -4.44
C LEU A 97 2.80 1.45 -3.28
N VAL A 98 2.84 2.38 -2.33
CA VAL A 98 3.62 2.27 -1.09
C VAL A 98 2.71 2.59 0.09
N LEU A 99 2.57 1.65 1.02
CA LEU A 99 1.86 1.88 2.27
C LEU A 99 2.83 2.31 3.36
N THR A 100 2.52 3.42 4.02
CA THR A 100 3.37 4.03 5.05
C THR A 100 2.56 4.45 6.28
N THR A 101 3.24 4.65 7.41
CA THR A 101 2.69 5.42 8.53
C THR A 101 2.39 6.87 8.11
N LYS A 102 1.40 7.52 8.73
CA LYS A 102 1.02 8.91 8.39
C LYS A 102 2.18 9.91 8.48
N SER A 103 3.09 9.71 9.44
CA SER A 103 4.27 10.57 9.64
C SER A 103 5.42 10.33 8.64
N TYR A 104 5.29 9.37 7.72
CA TYR A 104 6.34 9.09 6.74
C TYR A 104 6.39 10.20 5.67
N PRO A 105 7.56 10.78 5.37
CA PRO A 105 7.64 11.91 4.44
C PRO A 105 7.19 11.54 3.02
N MET A 106 6.16 12.23 2.54
CA MET A 106 5.57 12.02 1.21
C MET A 106 6.60 12.09 0.08
N ARG A 107 7.54 13.05 0.14
CA ARG A 107 8.61 13.18 -0.86
C ARG A 107 9.46 11.92 -1.00
N ILE A 108 9.75 11.27 0.12
CA ILE A 108 10.58 10.06 0.13
C ILE A 108 9.75 8.86 -0.35
N ALA A 109 8.46 8.79 -0.01
CA ALA A 109 7.56 7.75 -0.51
C ALA A 109 7.41 7.78 -2.03
N PHE A 110 7.19 8.97 -2.63
CA PHE A 110 7.15 9.09 -4.09
C PHE A 110 8.51 8.86 -4.75
N GLY A 111 9.60 9.23 -4.08
CA GLY A 111 10.95 8.86 -4.50
C GLY A 111 11.17 7.35 -4.62
N LEU A 112 10.65 6.59 -3.65
CA LEU A 112 10.66 5.13 -3.70
C LEU A 112 9.82 4.63 -4.88
N ILE A 113 8.62 5.18 -5.08
CA ILE A 113 7.73 4.82 -6.18
C ILE A 113 8.41 5.04 -7.54
N ASP A 114 9.05 6.19 -7.74
CA ASP A 114 9.73 6.54 -8.99
C ASP A 114 10.93 5.61 -9.26
N ASN A 115 11.72 5.32 -8.23
CA ASN A 115 12.84 4.39 -8.35
C ASN A 115 12.37 2.97 -8.66
N ALA A 116 11.30 2.50 -7.99
CA ALA A 116 10.70 1.20 -8.24
C ALA A 116 10.13 1.09 -9.65
N GLN A 117 9.42 2.12 -10.16
CA GLN A 117 8.95 2.14 -11.54
C GLN A 117 10.10 2.04 -12.53
N ARG A 118 11.13 2.88 -12.37
CA ARG A 118 12.30 2.89 -13.26
C ARG A 118 12.99 1.52 -13.31
N LEU A 119 13.30 0.94 -12.15
CA LEU A 119 13.97 -0.36 -12.09
C LEU A 119 13.08 -1.49 -12.62
N PHE A 120 11.77 -1.45 -12.33
CA PHE A 120 10.83 -2.42 -12.87
C PHE A 120 10.78 -2.38 -14.40
N GLN A 121 10.72 -1.17 -14.99
CA GLN A 121 10.75 -0.99 -16.44
C GLN A 121 12.09 -1.43 -17.05
N GLN A 122 13.22 -1.20 -16.39
CA GLN A 122 14.53 -1.63 -16.88
C GLN A 122 14.69 -3.15 -16.84
N ASN A 123 14.28 -3.81 -15.75
CA ASN A 123 14.58 -5.22 -15.51
C ASN A 123 13.48 -6.19 -15.96
N CYS A 124 12.24 -5.70 -16.11
CA CYS A 124 11.07 -6.55 -16.37
C CYS A 124 10.38 -6.28 -17.72
N ARG A 125 10.88 -5.35 -18.54
CA ARG A 125 10.35 -5.12 -19.89
C ARG A 125 10.28 -6.41 -20.70
N GLY A 126 9.16 -6.62 -21.39
CA GLY A 126 8.84 -7.82 -22.15
C GLY A 126 8.29 -8.98 -21.32
N ARG A 127 8.33 -8.92 -19.99
CA ARG A 127 7.90 -10.02 -19.10
C ARG A 127 6.50 -9.82 -18.52
N TYR A 128 6.01 -8.59 -18.41
CA TYR A 128 4.74 -8.28 -17.74
C TYR A 128 3.62 -7.90 -18.72
N GLU A 129 3.96 -7.55 -19.95
CA GLU A 129 3.04 -7.01 -20.96
C GLU A 129 1.97 -8.03 -21.34
N HIS A 130 2.34 -9.31 -21.43
CA HIS A 130 1.42 -10.42 -21.75
C HIS A 130 0.76 -11.06 -20.53
N VAL A 131 1.04 -10.57 -19.32
CA VAL A 131 0.38 -11.06 -18.10
C VAL A 131 -1.07 -10.58 -18.09
N ILE A 132 -2.01 -11.52 -17.97
CA ILE A 132 -3.46 -11.31 -18.00
C ILE A 132 -4.16 -11.68 -16.68
N SER A 133 -3.43 -12.28 -15.74
CA SER A 133 -3.92 -12.71 -14.42
C SER A 133 -2.85 -12.49 -13.36
N ASP A 134 -3.26 -12.49 -12.09
CA ASP A 134 -2.34 -12.29 -10.97
C ASP A 134 -1.17 -13.27 -11.02
N LEU A 135 0.03 -12.76 -10.77
CA LEU A 135 1.21 -13.59 -10.55
C LEU A 135 1.23 -14.11 -9.12
N SER A 136 1.96 -15.20 -8.88
CA SER A 136 2.28 -15.60 -7.51
C SER A 136 3.27 -14.61 -6.89
N GLU A 137 3.17 -14.40 -5.57
CA GLU A 137 4.19 -13.66 -4.84
C GLU A 137 5.58 -14.29 -5.06
N GLY A 138 6.60 -13.47 -5.30
CA GLY A 138 7.94 -13.99 -5.62
C GLY A 138 8.22 -14.20 -7.11
N ALA A 139 7.20 -14.21 -7.97
CA ALA A 139 7.37 -14.57 -9.38
C ALA A 139 8.16 -13.54 -10.21
N LEU A 140 8.09 -12.27 -9.83
CA LEU A 140 8.70 -11.17 -10.58
C LEU A 140 9.23 -10.10 -9.62
N PHE A 141 10.44 -9.61 -9.86
CA PHE A 141 11.00 -8.38 -9.27
C PHE A 141 10.99 -8.31 -7.72
N THR A 142 10.89 -9.45 -7.04
CA THR A 142 10.68 -9.50 -5.58
C THR A 142 11.96 -9.18 -4.80
N SER A 143 13.12 -9.63 -5.28
CA SER A 143 14.41 -9.37 -4.63
C SER A 143 14.72 -7.87 -4.62
N GLU A 144 14.57 -7.21 -5.76
CA GLU A 144 14.78 -5.77 -5.92
C GLU A 144 13.77 -4.96 -5.09
N LEU A 145 12.50 -5.36 -5.04
CA LEU A 145 11.52 -4.71 -4.15
C LEU A 145 11.87 -4.85 -2.67
N ASN A 146 12.37 -6.02 -2.25
CA ASN A 146 12.80 -6.23 -0.86
C ASN A 146 13.98 -5.32 -0.50
N GLU A 147 14.94 -5.15 -1.42
CA GLU A 147 16.08 -4.24 -1.23
C GLU A 147 15.63 -2.78 -1.17
N LEU A 148 14.75 -2.37 -2.09
CA LEU A 148 14.17 -1.03 -2.09
C LEU A 148 13.40 -0.75 -0.81
N LEU A 149 12.54 -1.67 -0.37
CA LEU A 149 11.76 -1.52 0.87
C LEU A 149 12.69 -1.28 2.07
N LYS A 150 13.73 -2.12 2.23
CA LYS A 150 14.71 -1.99 3.33
C LYS A 150 15.45 -0.66 3.27
N LYS A 151 15.94 -0.29 2.08
CA LYS A 151 16.71 0.94 1.84
C LYS A 151 15.94 2.21 2.20
N TYR A 152 14.62 2.21 1.98
CA TYR A 152 13.77 3.36 2.25
C TYR A 152 13.11 3.33 3.64
N GLN A 153 13.34 2.31 4.48
CA GLN A 153 12.77 2.29 5.84
C GLN A 153 13.22 3.50 6.67
N ASN A 154 14.48 3.92 6.56
CA ASN A 154 14.97 5.15 7.19
C ASN A 154 14.86 6.34 6.21
N PRO A 155 13.90 7.27 6.40
CA PRO A 155 13.71 8.36 5.46
C PRO A 155 14.88 9.34 5.41
N SER A 156 15.66 9.48 6.49
CA SER A 156 16.81 10.38 6.53
C SER A 156 17.97 9.87 5.68
N GLU A 157 18.21 8.55 5.71
CA GLU A 157 19.21 7.90 4.87
C GLU A 157 18.77 7.87 3.41
N ALA A 158 17.51 7.52 3.17
CA ALA A 158 16.92 7.56 1.84
C ALA A 158 17.04 8.96 1.21
N ASP A 159 16.72 10.03 1.95
CA ASP A 159 16.84 11.40 1.45
C ASP A 159 18.27 11.76 1.06
N ARG A 160 19.24 11.45 1.92
CA ARG A 160 20.67 11.71 1.63
C ARG A 160 21.10 11.04 0.34
N LEU A 161 20.75 9.75 0.19
CA LEU A 161 21.13 8.99 -0.98
C LEU A 161 20.44 9.49 -2.25
N SER A 162 19.14 9.75 -2.19
CA SER A 162 18.42 10.19 -3.38
C SER A 162 18.76 11.63 -3.78
N ARG A 163 19.22 12.49 -2.85
CA ARG A 163 19.85 13.78 -3.19
C ARG A 163 21.16 13.61 -3.96
N VAL A 164 22.02 12.68 -3.52
CA VAL A 164 23.25 12.34 -4.25
C VAL A 164 22.94 11.80 -5.64
N GLN A 165 21.90 10.96 -5.74
CA GLN A 165 21.44 10.37 -6.99
C GLN A 165 20.67 11.34 -7.89
N LYS A 166 20.37 12.57 -7.42
CA LYS A 166 19.46 13.54 -8.08
C LYS A 166 18.12 12.91 -8.50
N ASP A 167 17.63 11.96 -7.70
CA ASP A 167 16.46 11.14 -8.00
C ASP A 167 15.16 11.71 -7.41
N LEU A 168 15.23 12.70 -6.51
CA LEU A 168 14.04 13.32 -5.89
C LEU A 168 13.84 14.74 -6.41
N ASP A 169 13.12 14.86 -7.50
CA ASP A 169 12.53 16.14 -7.89
C ASP A 169 11.25 16.42 -7.08
N GLU A 170 10.79 17.67 -7.12
CA GLU A 170 9.61 18.14 -6.40
C GLU A 170 8.39 17.26 -6.68
N VAL A 171 7.79 16.75 -5.60
CA VAL A 171 6.47 16.13 -5.65
C VAL A 171 5.44 17.21 -5.95
N ARG A 172 5.02 17.28 -7.21
CA ARG A 172 3.99 18.20 -7.68
C ARG A 172 2.71 17.44 -8.01
N ASP A 173 1.58 18.15 -7.94
CA ASP A 173 0.27 17.67 -8.38
C ASP A 173 -0.19 16.37 -7.71
N VAL A 174 0.08 16.22 -6.41
CA VAL A 174 -0.42 15.08 -5.62
C VAL A 174 -1.80 15.39 -5.07
N MET A 175 -2.75 14.52 -5.38
CA MET A 175 -4.09 14.58 -4.78
C MET A 175 -4.13 13.82 -3.46
N LEU A 176 -4.65 14.46 -2.42
CA LEU A 176 -4.92 13.83 -1.14
C LEU A 176 -6.40 13.47 -1.08
N LYS A 177 -6.70 12.22 -0.73
CA LYS A 177 -8.06 11.69 -0.63
C LYS A 177 -8.17 10.78 0.58
N ASN A 178 -9.38 10.61 1.08
CA ASN A 178 -9.72 9.52 1.97
C ASN A 178 -10.14 8.29 1.17
N ILE A 179 -10.05 7.11 1.78
CA ILE A 179 -10.55 5.88 1.15
C ILE A 179 -12.04 5.96 0.78
N GLU A 180 -12.83 6.77 1.51
CA GLU A 180 -14.24 7.04 1.22
C GLU A 180 -14.44 7.78 -0.11
N ASP A 181 -13.50 8.63 -0.52
CA ASP A 181 -13.59 9.38 -1.78
C ASP A 181 -13.42 8.48 -3.01
N LEU A 182 -12.91 7.26 -2.82
CA LEU A 182 -12.78 6.25 -3.86
C LEU A 182 -14.05 5.41 -4.06
N LEU A 183 -15.03 5.52 -3.15
CA LEU A 183 -16.27 4.78 -3.21
C LEU A 183 -17.28 5.46 -4.14
N GLN A 184 -17.98 4.65 -4.92
CA GLN A 184 -19.08 5.15 -5.74
C GLN A 184 -20.31 5.47 -4.86
N ARG A 185 -21.24 6.28 -5.39
CA ARG A 185 -22.49 6.59 -4.66
C ARG A 185 -23.24 5.29 -4.35
N GLY A 186 -23.53 5.06 -3.07
CA GLY A 186 -24.21 3.87 -2.58
C GLY A 186 -23.30 2.64 -2.38
N GLU A 187 -22.00 2.75 -2.70
CA GLU A 187 -21.00 1.73 -2.42
C GLU A 187 -20.51 1.85 -0.97
N LYS A 188 -20.31 0.71 -0.30
CA LYS A 188 -19.75 0.66 1.06
C LYS A 188 -18.47 -0.16 1.05
N LEU A 189 -17.44 0.32 1.74
CA LEU A 189 -16.17 -0.39 1.87
C LEU A 189 -16.35 -1.83 2.42
N ASP A 190 -17.22 -2.00 3.42
CA ASP A 190 -17.54 -3.31 4.01
C ASP A 190 -18.09 -4.32 2.98
N ASP A 191 -18.85 -3.85 1.98
CA ASP A 191 -19.42 -4.71 0.95
C ASP A 191 -18.39 -5.04 -0.14
N LEU A 192 -17.45 -4.14 -0.42
CA LEU A 192 -16.28 -4.42 -1.26
C LEU A 192 -15.37 -5.46 -0.61
N MET A 193 -15.12 -5.34 0.69
CA MET A 193 -14.30 -6.29 1.44
C MET A 193 -14.89 -7.70 1.42
N LYS A 194 -16.21 -7.85 1.62
CA LYS A 194 -16.89 -9.16 1.56
C LYS A 194 -16.80 -9.85 0.20
N LYS A 195 -16.76 -9.07 -0.88
CA LYS A 195 -16.69 -9.57 -2.26
C LYS A 195 -15.27 -9.78 -2.76
N SER A 196 -14.28 -9.28 -2.03
CA SER A 196 -12.87 -9.34 -2.44
C SER A 196 -12.35 -10.77 -2.42
N GLN A 197 -11.51 -11.10 -3.40
CA GLN A 197 -10.73 -12.34 -3.42
C GLN A 197 -9.40 -12.19 -2.64
N ASP A 198 -8.99 -10.96 -2.33
CA ASP A 198 -7.75 -10.68 -1.58
C ASP A 198 -7.93 -10.85 -0.06
N LEU A 199 -9.17 -11.02 0.44
CA LEU A 199 -9.48 -11.12 1.86
C LEU A 199 -10.11 -12.46 2.22
N SER A 200 -9.48 -13.18 3.15
CA SER A 200 -10.12 -14.31 3.81
C SER A 200 -11.21 -13.84 4.77
N ASN A 201 -12.18 -14.71 5.04
CA ASN A 201 -13.22 -14.42 6.04
C ASN A 201 -12.62 -14.07 7.41
N SER A 202 -11.56 -14.77 7.82
CA SER A 202 -10.84 -14.50 9.08
C SER A 202 -10.28 -13.07 9.12
N SER A 203 -9.62 -12.62 8.04
CA SER A 203 -9.05 -11.27 7.96
C SER A 203 -10.11 -10.19 7.89
N TYR A 204 -11.22 -10.44 7.18
CA TYR A 204 -12.38 -9.56 7.17
C TYR A 204 -12.96 -9.38 8.59
N GLN A 205 -13.18 -10.47 9.33
CA GLN A 205 -13.68 -10.39 10.72
C GLN A 205 -12.68 -9.68 11.64
N PHE A 206 -11.38 -9.96 11.50
CA PHE A 206 -10.32 -9.29 12.27
C PHE A 206 -10.38 -7.77 12.12
N TYR A 207 -10.49 -7.27 10.89
CA TYR A 207 -10.60 -5.84 10.64
C TYR A 207 -11.87 -5.21 11.20
N ARG A 208 -13.01 -5.89 11.04
CA ARG A 208 -14.26 -5.41 11.64
C ARG A 208 -14.18 -5.31 13.15
N GLN A 209 -13.56 -6.28 13.81
CA GLN A 209 -13.38 -6.25 15.25
C GLN A 209 -12.48 -5.10 15.67
N ALA A 210 -11.39 -4.87 14.95
CA ALA A 210 -10.47 -3.78 15.22
C ALA A 210 -11.11 -2.40 15.02
N LYS A 211 -11.90 -2.22 13.94
CA LYS A 211 -12.66 -0.98 13.70
C LYS A 211 -13.64 -0.70 14.84
N LYS A 212 -14.38 -1.71 15.31
CA LYS A 212 -15.28 -1.56 16.47
C LYS A 212 -14.53 -1.17 17.74
N ASN A 213 -13.40 -1.81 18.02
CA ASN A 213 -12.62 -1.54 19.23
C ASN A 213 -12.03 -0.12 19.24
N ASN A 214 -11.64 0.42 18.08
CA ASN A 214 -11.16 1.79 17.95
C ASN A 214 -12.28 2.85 18.00
N GLN A 215 -13.55 2.46 17.77
CA GLN A 215 -14.71 3.34 17.87
C GLN A 215 -15.20 3.49 19.32
N CYS A 216 -15.02 2.47 20.17
CA CYS A 216 -15.45 2.50 21.57
C CYS A 216 -14.61 3.42 22.49
N CYS A 217 -13.48 3.96 22.01
CA CYS A 217 -12.61 4.86 22.79
C CYS A 217 -12.83 6.36 22.49
N LYS A 218 -13.90 6.75 21.76
CA LYS A 218 -14.27 8.16 21.51
C LYS A 218 -15.41 8.68 22.39
N LEU A 219 -15.86 7.91 23.37
CA LEU A 219 -16.82 8.33 24.38
C LEU A 219 -16.07 8.38 25.71
N TYR A 220 -15.44 9.51 26.03
CA TYR A 220 -15.26 10.15 27.34
C TYR A 220 -14.25 11.30 27.21
#